data_AF-A0A955Z4D0-F1
#
_entry.id   AF-A0A955Z4D0-F1
#
_cell.length_a   1.000
_cell.length_b   1.000
_cell.length_c   1.000
_cell.angle_alpha   90.00
_cell.angle_beta   90.00
_cell.angle_gamma   90.00
#
_symmetry.space_group_name_H-M   'P 1'
#
loop_
_entity.id
_entity.type
_entity.pdbx_description
1 polymer ?
#
loop_
_entity_poly.entity_id
_entity_poly.type
_entity_poly.pdbx_seq_one_letter_code
_entity_poly.pdbx_strand_id
1 'polypeptide(L)'
;MPSSVVDPVDNPTSPAKVALGRQLFWDPILSGDRDVACASCHHPSLAYADARRLSIGVGGIGLGRARNATGGAETITTRNAMTILDAAFNGTVTGAACDPTTAPMFWDSRVASLEEQARGPILSAGEM
;
A
#
# COMPACT_ATOMS: atom_id res chain seq x y z
N MET A 1 -1.77 20.49 11.55
CA MET A 1 -1.08 19.35 10.90
C MET A 1 -0.29 19.89 9.72
N PRO A 2 0.82 19.25 9.31
CA PRO A 2 1.57 19.70 8.14
C PRO A 2 0.65 19.77 6.91
N SER A 3 0.81 20.82 6.09
CA SER A 3 0.02 21.00 4.86
C SER A 3 0.69 20.39 3.62
N SER A 4 1.91 19.89 3.76
CA SER A 4 2.70 19.29 2.68
C SER A 4 3.61 18.19 3.22
N VAL A 5 3.89 17.21 2.36
CA VAL A 5 4.85 16.12 2.59
C VAL A 5 6.21 16.55 2.03
N VAL A 6 7.28 16.10 2.67
CA VAL A 6 8.65 16.27 2.18
C VAL A 6 9.00 15.07 1.30
N ASP A 7 9.51 15.31 0.09
CA ASP A 7 9.97 14.24 -0.79
C ASP A 7 11.37 13.74 -0.39
N PRO A 8 11.70 12.45 -0.64
CA PRO A 8 13.08 11.98 -0.60
C PRO A 8 13.97 12.79 -1.56
N VAL A 9 15.19 13.11 -1.12
CA VAL A 9 16.12 13.96 -1.89
C VAL A 9 16.52 13.33 -3.22
N ASP A 10 16.64 12.01 -3.26
CA ASP A 10 17.01 11.22 -4.42
C ASP A 10 15.81 10.82 -5.30
N ASN A 11 14.58 10.93 -4.78
CA ASN A 11 13.35 10.68 -5.52
C ASN A 11 12.32 11.81 -5.39
N PRO A 12 12.62 13.02 -5.90
CA PRO A 12 11.69 14.14 -5.83
C PRO A 12 10.42 13.86 -6.65
N THR A 13 9.28 14.31 -6.14
CA THR A 13 7.98 14.16 -6.80
C THR A 13 7.91 15.03 -8.05
N SER A 14 7.31 14.50 -9.11
CA SER A 14 6.97 15.25 -10.31
C SER A 14 5.57 14.87 -10.79
N PRO A 15 4.86 15.72 -11.56
CA PRO A 15 3.55 15.37 -12.09
C PRO A 15 3.55 14.07 -12.90
N ALA A 16 4.63 13.81 -13.65
CA ALA A 16 4.80 12.57 -14.40
C ALA A 16 4.95 11.34 -13.49
N LYS A 17 5.73 11.43 -12.40
CA LYS A 17 5.86 10.35 -11.42
C LYS A 17 4.54 10.08 -10.69
N VAL A 18 3.79 11.14 -10.31
CA VAL A 18 2.46 10.99 -9.71
C VAL A 18 1.50 10.30 -10.67
N ALA A 19 1.49 10.70 -11.95
CA ALA A 19 0.65 10.07 -12.96
C ALA A 19 1.01 8.59 -13.17
N LEU A 20 2.30 8.25 -13.24
CA LEU A 20 2.77 6.87 -13.35
C LEU A 20 2.40 6.05 -12.11
N GLY A 21 2.67 6.55 -10.90
CA GLY A 21 2.32 5.87 -9.65
C GLY A 21 0.81 5.63 -9.55
N ARG A 22 0.00 6.59 -9.99
CA ARG A 22 -1.46 6.40 -10.08
C ARG A 22 -1.83 5.29 -11.05
N GLN A 23 -1.18 5.14 -12.20
CA GLN A 23 -1.48 4.04 -13.13
C GLN A 23 -1.11 2.70 -12.49
N LEU A 24 0.11 2.58 -11.94
CA LEU A 24 0.60 1.36 -11.30
C LEU A 24 -0.26 0.94 -10.09
N PHE A 25 -0.81 1.88 -9.34
CA PHE A 25 -1.68 1.58 -8.20
C PHE A 25 -2.94 0.78 -8.58
N TRP A 26 -3.43 0.95 -9.81
CA TRP A 26 -4.63 0.29 -10.33
C TRP A 26 -4.33 -0.84 -11.30
N ASP A 27 -3.07 -1.04 -11.66
CA ASP A 27 -2.66 -2.02 -12.67
C ASP A 27 -2.18 -3.30 -11.99
N PRO A 28 -2.80 -4.46 -12.28
CA PRO A 28 -2.34 -5.72 -11.74
C PRO A 28 -1.05 -6.23 -12.41
N ILE A 29 -0.44 -5.50 -13.35
CA ILE A 29 0.80 -5.91 -14.02
C ILE A 29 1.97 -6.21 -13.06
N LEU A 30 1.96 -5.64 -11.86
CA LEU A 30 2.97 -5.85 -10.82
C LEU A 30 2.75 -7.14 -10.01
N SER A 31 1.61 -7.81 -10.21
CA SER A 31 1.24 -9.05 -9.56
C SER A 31 1.68 -10.26 -10.40
N GLY A 32 2.03 -11.37 -9.74
CA GLY A 32 2.50 -12.60 -10.38
C GLY A 32 1.48 -13.18 -11.36
N ASP A 33 0.23 -13.31 -10.91
CA ASP A 33 -0.89 -13.83 -11.71
C ASP A 33 -1.65 -12.74 -12.49
N ARG A 34 -1.25 -11.47 -12.32
CA ARG A 34 -1.84 -10.29 -12.94
C ARG A 34 -3.34 -10.12 -12.65
N ASP A 35 -3.73 -10.43 -11.42
CA ASP A 35 -5.11 -10.33 -10.93
C ASP A 35 -5.28 -9.43 -9.69
N VAL A 36 -4.18 -8.94 -9.13
CA VAL A 36 -4.17 -8.04 -7.95
C VAL A 36 -3.40 -6.77 -8.22
N ALA A 37 -4.03 -5.62 -7.94
CA ALA A 37 -3.38 -4.32 -7.89
C ALA A 37 -3.36 -3.79 -6.44
N CYS A 38 -2.60 -2.71 -6.19
CA CYS A 38 -2.63 -2.05 -4.87
C CYS A 38 -4.07 -1.66 -4.48
N ALA A 39 -4.86 -1.18 -5.45
CA ALA A 39 -6.27 -0.82 -5.29
C ALA A 39 -7.19 -1.98 -4.89
N SER A 40 -6.79 -3.25 -5.09
CA SER A 40 -7.60 -4.41 -4.70
C SER A 40 -7.75 -4.52 -3.17
N CYS A 41 -6.72 -4.11 -2.41
CA CYS A 41 -6.72 -4.07 -0.95
C CYS A 41 -6.83 -2.65 -0.38
N HIS A 42 -6.48 -1.62 -1.16
CA HIS A 42 -6.53 -0.21 -0.77
C HIS A 42 -7.52 0.58 -1.64
N HIS A 43 -8.76 0.11 -1.71
CA HIS A 43 -9.76 0.68 -2.62
C HIS A 43 -10.34 2.01 -2.10
N PRO A 44 -10.51 3.06 -2.94
CA PRO A 44 -11.06 4.35 -2.48
C PRO A 44 -12.45 4.26 -1.87
N SER A 45 -13.32 3.36 -2.36
CA SER A 45 -14.68 3.17 -1.81
C SER A 45 -14.68 2.61 -0.38
N LEU A 46 -13.53 2.14 0.10
CA LEU A 46 -13.29 1.58 1.42
C LEU A 46 -12.29 2.45 2.21
N ALA A 47 -12.22 3.75 1.89
CA ALA A 47 -11.28 4.70 2.46
C ALA A 47 -9.81 4.26 2.33
N TYR A 48 -9.46 3.68 1.18
CA TYR A 48 -8.14 3.12 0.88
C TYR A 48 -7.69 2.02 1.85
N ALA A 49 -8.63 1.31 2.48
CA ALA A 49 -8.43 0.09 3.26
C ALA A 49 -9.20 -1.08 2.63
N ASP A 50 -9.16 -2.26 3.25
CA ASP A 50 -9.79 -3.47 2.71
C ASP A 50 -11.14 -3.80 3.38
N ALA A 51 -11.51 -3.19 4.50
CA ALA A 51 -12.74 -3.56 5.25
C ALA A 51 -12.86 -5.08 5.58
N ARG A 52 -11.71 -5.78 5.69
CA ARG A 52 -11.58 -7.17 6.12
C ARG A 52 -10.67 -7.28 7.34
N ARG A 53 -10.81 -8.37 8.10
CA ARG A 53 -9.89 -8.72 9.20
C ARG A 53 -8.51 -9.14 8.68
N LEU A 54 -8.51 -9.93 7.61
CA LEU A 54 -7.32 -10.39 6.89
C LEU A 54 -7.59 -10.18 5.41
N SER A 55 -6.61 -9.66 4.70
CA SER A 55 -6.73 -9.39 3.28
C SER A 55 -6.61 -10.67 2.47
N ILE A 56 -7.09 -10.63 1.23
CA ILE A 56 -6.93 -11.71 0.26
C ILE A 56 -6.13 -11.14 -0.91
N GLY A 57 -4.92 -11.67 -1.13
CA GLY A 57 -4.07 -11.30 -2.26
C GLY A 57 -4.49 -12.01 -3.54
N VAL A 58 -3.53 -12.65 -4.19
CA VAL A 58 -3.68 -13.38 -5.47
C VAL A 58 -4.83 -14.38 -5.42
N GLY A 59 -5.54 -14.55 -6.53
CA GLY A 59 -6.74 -15.40 -6.62
C GLY A 59 -7.96 -14.83 -5.87
N GLY A 60 -7.94 -13.57 -5.47
CA GLY A 60 -9.10 -12.94 -4.82
C GLY A 60 -10.07 -12.30 -5.82
N ILE A 61 -11.36 -12.63 -5.72
CA ILE A 61 -12.43 -12.08 -6.55
C ILE A 61 -13.35 -11.19 -5.72
N GLY A 62 -13.60 -9.97 -6.19
CA GLY A 62 -14.42 -8.97 -5.50
C GLY A 62 -13.60 -8.01 -4.64
N LEU A 63 -14.31 -7.19 -3.85
CA LEU A 63 -13.72 -6.14 -3.02
C LEU A 63 -14.23 -6.19 -1.58
N GLY A 64 -13.35 -5.79 -0.66
CA GLY A 64 -13.56 -5.78 0.77
C GLY A 64 -14.31 -6.98 1.32
N ARG A 65 -15.41 -6.78 2.05
CA ARG A 65 -16.19 -7.88 2.65
C ARG A 65 -16.73 -8.89 1.64
N ALA A 66 -16.91 -8.50 0.38
CA ALA A 66 -17.36 -9.37 -0.70
C ALA A 66 -16.20 -10.05 -1.45
N ARG A 67 -14.94 -9.73 -1.12
CA ARG A 67 -13.77 -10.39 -1.71
C ARG A 67 -13.67 -11.84 -1.22
N ASN A 68 -13.57 -12.80 -2.12
CA ASN A 68 -13.46 -14.22 -1.79
C ASN A 68 -12.19 -14.80 -2.42
N ALA A 69 -11.51 -15.67 -1.68
CA ALA A 69 -10.34 -16.38 -2.16
C ALA A 69 -10.77 -17.55 -3.03
N THR A 70 -10.14 -17.72 -4.19
CA THR A 70 -10.25 -18.94 -5.00
C THR A 70 -9.06 -19.88 -4.83
N GLY A 71 -7.97 -19.41 -4.20
CA GLY A 71 -6.78 -20.20 -3.86
C GLY A 71 -6.82 -20.77 -2.44
N GLY A 72 -5.70 -21.35 -2.00
CA GLY A 72 -5.55 -21.89 -0.67
C GLY A 72 -5.30 -20.81 0.39
N ALA A 73 -4.99 -21.25 1.61
CA ALA A 73 -4.76 -20.37 2.75
C ALA A 73 -3.56 -19.41 2.55
N GLU A 74 -2.63 -19.73 1.66
CA GLU A 74 -1.49 -18.90 1.26
C GLU A 74 -1.90 -17.58 0.60
N THR A 75 -3.11 -17.49 0.04
CA THR A 75 -3.67 -16.27 -0.54
C THR A 75 -4.24 -15.30 0.50
N ILE A 76 -4.34 -15.75 1.76
CA ILE A 76 -4.85 -14.95 2.87
C ILE A 76 -3.66 -14.36 3.61
N THR A 77 -3.61 -13.04 3.69
CA THR A 77 -2.52 -12.33 4.36
C THR A 77 -2.59 -12.54 5.88
N THR A 78 -1.47 -12.33 6.56
CA THR A 78 -1.38 -12.49 8.03
C THR A 78 -1.95 -11.30 8.80
N ARG A 79 -2.23 -10.17 8.13
CA ARG A 79 -2.71 -8.92 8.71
C ARG A 79 -3.68 -8.21 7.77
N ASN A 80 -4.52 -7.31 8.27
CA ASN A 80 -5.34 -6.48 7.40
C ASN A 80 -4.49 -5.42 6.68
N ALA A 81 -4.98 -4.97 5.53
CA ALA A 81 -4.52 -3.75 4.90
C ALA A 81 -5.06 -2.52 5.64
N MET A 82 -4.16 -1.62 6.07
CA MET A 82 -4.49 -0.33 6.66
C MET A 82 -5.04 0.63 5.61
N THR A 83 -5.67 1.72 6.03
CA THR A 83 -5.79 2.87 5.12
C THR A 83 -4.39 3.39 4.76
N ILE A 84 -4.22 3.82 3.52
CA ILE A 84 -3.02 4.56 3.09
C ILE A 84 -3.25 6.08 3.04
N LEU A 85 -4.45 6.54 3.42
CA LEU A 85 -4.66 7.97 3.63
C LEU A 85 -3.70 8.46 4.71
N ASP A 86 -3.05 9.59 4.43
CA ASP A 86 -2.08 10.25 5.28
C ASP A 86 -0.83 9.43 5.64
N ALA A 87 -0.62 8.25 5.03
CA ALA A 87 0.56 7.40 5.29
C ALA A 87 1.88 8.12 5.02
N ALA A 88 1.88 9.10 4.12
CA ALA A 88 3.04 9.95 3.83
C ALA A 88 3.45 10.85 5.01
N PHE A 89 2.62 10.99 6.03
CA PHE A 89 2.92 11.73 7.27
C PHE A 89 3.31 10.83 8.44
N ASN A 90 3.43 9.51 8.24
CA ASN A 90 3.85 8.59 9.29
C ASN A 90 5.18 9.05 9.92
N GLY A 91 5.25 9.00 11.26
CA GLY A 91 6.45 9.43 12.00
C GLY A 91 6.61 10.94 12.18
N THR A 92 5.66 11.77 11.71
CA THR A 92 5.71 13.22 11.93
C THR A 92 5.64 13.57 13.42
N VAL A 93 6.57 14.40 13.89
CA VAL A 93 6.60 14.94 15.26
C VAL A 93 6.26 16.43 15.25
N THR A 94 5.42 16.87 16.18
CA THR A 94 5.07 18.30 16.31
C THR A 94 6.30 19.17 16.47
N GLY A 95 6.48 20.14 15.58
CA GLY A 95 7.61 21.06 15.60
C GLY A 95 8.86 20.55 14.86
N ALA A 96 8.81 19.36 14.27
CA ALA A 96 9.85 18.82 13.40
C ALA A 96 9.33 18.64 11.97
N ALA A 97 10.24 18.71 11.00
CA ALA A 97 9.92 18.31 9.63
C ALA A 97 9.73 16.79 9.55
N CYS A 98 8.84 16.33 8.68
CA CYS A 98 8.72 14.91 8.36
C CYS A 98 9.96 14.47 7.58
N ASP A 99 10.52 13.32 7.96
CA ASP A 99 11.61 12.67 7.23
C ASP A 99 11.04 11.45 6.47
N PRO A 100 10.92 11.53 5.13
CA PRO A 100 10.34 10.46 4.33
C PRO A 100 11.22 9.20 4.29
N THR A 101 12.51 9.32 4.64
CA THR A 101 13.46 8.19 4.62
C THR A 101 13.39 7.32 5.88
N THR A 102 12.83 7.86 6.96
CA THR A 102 12.69 7.17 8.26
C THR A 102 11.24 6.96 8.70
N ALA A 103 10.27 7.35 7.86
CA ALA A 103 8.85 7.19 8.13
C ALA A 103 8.50 5.69 8.36
N PRO A 104 7.93 5.31 9.53
CA PRO A 104 7.64 3.92 9.85
C PRO A 104 6.48 3.39 9.02
N MET A 105 6.64 2.18 8.49
CA MET A 105 5.64 1.53 7.64
C MET A 105 5.34 0.10 8.08
N PHE A 106 4.14 -0.37 7.70
CA PHE A 106 3.50 -1.59 8.21
C PHE A 106 3.12 -1.55 9.70
N TRP A 107 2.28 -2.50 10.11
CA TRP A 107 1.79 -2.67 11.48
C TRP A 107 2.87 -2.82 12.55
N ASP A 108 4.01 -3.39 12.19
CA ASP A 108 5.14 -3.66 13.07
C ASP A 108 6.32 -2.70 12.83
N SER A 109 6.11 -1.65 12.03
CA SER A 109 7.14 -0.65 11.70
C SER A 109 8.43 -1.25 11.12
N ARG A 110 8.34 -2.43 10.48
CA ARG A 110 9.53 -3.21 10.09
C ARG A 110 10.32 -2.66 8.91
N VAL A 111 9.78 -1.70 8.18
CA VAL A 111 10.48 -1.00 7.09
C VAL A 111 10.37 0.51 7.28
N ALA A 112 11.32 1.23 6.71
CA ALA A 112 11.36 2.68 6.72
C ALA A 112 11.09 3.21 5.31
N SER A 113 10.30 4.28 5.21
CA SER A 113 9.84 4.92 3.97
C SER A 113 8.73 4.20 3.20
N LEU A 114 7.96 5.00 2.44
CA LEU A 114 6.95 4.48 1.50
C LEU A 114 7.56 3.68 0.36
N GLU A 115 8.80 3.99 -0.04
CA GLU A 115 9.48 3.33 -1.17
C GLU A 115 9.87 1.90 -0.82
N GLU A 116 10.34 1.68 0.41
CA GLU A 116 10.61 0.33 0.92
C GLU A 116 9.32 -0.44 1.15
N GLN A 117 8.28 0.22 1.70
CA GLN A 117 6.96 -0.37 1.89
C GLN A 117 6.35 -0.92 0.59
N ALA A 118 6.45 -0.18 -0.51
CA ALA A 118 5.88 -0.56 -1.80
C ALA A 118 6.49 -1.86 -2.37
N ARG A 119 7.72 -2.21 -1.99
CA ARG A 119 8.38 -3.45 -2.45
C ARG A 119 7.81 -4.70 -1.78
N GLY A 120 7.33 -4.59 -0.54
CA GLY A 120 6.85 -5.73 0.24
C GLY A 120 5.75 -6.52 -0.47
N PRO A 121 4.61 -5.88 -0.83
CA PRO A 121 3.52 -6.56 -1.51
C PRO A 121 3.91 -7.17 -2.85
N ILE A 122 4.68 -6.44 -3.66
CA ILE A 122 5.14 -6.89 -4.98
C ILE A 122 5.99 -8.17 -4.90
N LEU A 123 6.74 -8.34 -3.81
CA LEU A 123 7.63 -9.49 -3.61
C LEU A 123 7.00 -10.62 -2.79
N SER A 124 5.77 -10.43 -2.31
CA SER A 124 5.08 -11.39 -1.44
C SER A 124 4.10 -12.23 -2.25
N ALA A 125 4.38 -13.53 -2.37
CA ALA A 125 3.58 -14.48 -3.15
C ALA A 125 2.10 -14.57 -2.72
N GLY A 126 1.78 -14.21 -1.46
CA GLY A 126 0.41 -14.20 -0.95
C GLY A 126 -0.29 -12.84 -1.08
N GLU A 127 0.40 -11.80 -1.54
CA GLU A 127 -0.15 -10.44 -1.68
C GLU A 127 -0.33 -10.05 -3.15
N MET A 128 0.74 -10.10 -3.98
CA MET A 128 0.69 -9.72 -5.40
C MET A 128 1.31 -10.78 -6.30
#